data_AF-A0A8D0EN70-F1
#
_entry.id   AF-A0A8D0EN70-F1
#
_cell.length_a   1.000
_cell.length_b   1.000
_cell.length_c   1.000
_cell.angle_alpha   90.00
_cell.angle_beta   90.00
_cell.angle_gamma   90.00
#
_symmetry.space_group_name_H-M   'P 1'
#
loop_
_entity.id
_entity.type
_entity.pdbx_description
1 polymer ?
#
loop_
_entity_poly.entity_id
_entity_poly.type
_entity_poly.pdbx_seq_one_letter_code
_entity_poly.pdbx_strand_id
1 'polypeptide(L)'
;MSIKKEGAHKKWAALKEKLGPQETDHSEANLENAEPELCIRLLQMPSVVNYSGLKKRLENSDDAWMVQFLELCGLDLLLEALDRLSGRGVARISDALLQLTCINCVRAVMNSHKGIEYIVSNEGYVRKLFQALDTTNVMVKKQVFELLAALCIYSSDGHALALDALDHYKSVKNQQYRFSVIMNELSNTDNVPYMVTLLSAINAIILGKEELRTRTQIRNEFIGLQLLDILDKLR
;
A
#
# COMPACT_ATOMS: atom_id res chain seq x y z
N MET A 1 3.19 -18.13 -57.14
CA MET A 1 3.28 -16.86 -56.38
C MET A 1 3.33 -17.03 -54.84
N SER A 2 3.44 -18.25 -54.27
CA SER A 2 3.42 -18.44 -52.80
C SER A 2 4.75 -18.30 -52.05
N ILE A 3 5.90 -18.52 -52.71
CA ILE A 3 7.20 -18.66 -51.99
C ILE A 3 7.74 -17.30 -51.48
N LYS A 4 7.39 -16.17 -52.13
CA LYS A 4 7.85 -14.84 -51.71
C LYS A 4 7.15 -14.29 -50.46
N LYS A 5 5.91 -14.71 -50.17
CA LYS A 5 5.16 -14.24 -48.99
C LYS A 5 5.68 -14.86 -47.69
N GLU A 6 6.12 -16.11 -47.73
CA GLU A 6 6.55 -16.86 -46.54
C GLU A 6 7.88 -16.35 -45.97
N GLY A 7 8.81 -15.95 -46.85
CA GLY A 7 10.07 -15.32 -46.44
C GLY A 7 9.89 -13.92 -45.83
N ALA A 8 8.88 -13.18 -46.25
CA ALA A 8 8.56 -11.87 -45.69
C ALA A 8 7.97 -11.99 -44.27
N HIS A 9 7.09 -12.97 -44.05
CA HIS A 9 6.53 -13.23 -42.72
C HIS A 9 7.58 -13.72 -41.71
N LYS A 10 8.51 -14.59 -42.12
CA LYS A 10 9.63 -15.02 -41.25
C LYS A 10 10.58 -13.87 -40.92
N LYS A 11 10.88 -12.99 -41.88
CA LYS A 11 11.68 -11.79 -41.63
C LYS A 11 10.95 -10.81 -40.72
N TRP A 12 9.64 -10.63 -40.87
CA TRP A 12 8.83 -9.77 -40.02
C TRP A 12 8.72 -10.31 -38.59
N ALA A 13 8.61 -11.63 -38.42
CA ALA A 13 8.63 -12.29 -37.11
C ALA A 13 9.99 -12.12 -36.41
N ALA A 14 11.10 -12.36 -37.11
CA ALA A 14 12.45 -12.16 -36.57
C ALA A 14 12.75 -10.67 -36.27
N LEU A 15 12.19 -9.75 -37.06
CA LEU A 15 12.30 -8.31 -36.81
C LEU A 15 11.46 -7.91 -35.60
N LYS A 16 10.27 -8.51 -35.40
CA LYS A 16 9.40 -8.29 -34.24
C LYS A 16 9.95 -8.91 -32.95
N GLU A 17 10.78 -9.96 -33.06
CA GLU A 17 11.53 -10.54 -31.95
C GLU A 17 12.75 -9.67 -31.58
N LYS A 18 13.39 -9.03 -32.58
CA LYS A 18 14.49 -8.06 -32.36
C LYS A 18 14.04 -6.63 -32.01
N LEU A 19 12.82 -6.25 -32.38
CA LEU A 19 12.19 -4.94 -32.12
C LEU A 19 11.02 -5.05 -31.13
N GLY A 20 10.83 -6.22 -30.51
CA GLY A 20 10.00 -6.30 -29.32
C GLY A 20 10.56 -5.29 -28.31
N PRO A 21 9.72 -4.62 -27.50
CA PRO A 21 10.23 -3.62 -26.59
C PRO A 21 11.24 -4.31 -25.67
N GLN A 22 12.53 -4.12 -25.91
CA GLN A 22 13.47 -4.06 -24.80
C GLN A 22 13.14 -2.74 -24.09
N GLU A 23 12.04 -2.75 -23.36
CA GLU A 23 11.85 -1.87 -22.21
C GLU A 23 12.80 -2.39 -21.13
N THR A 24 14.11 -2.31 -21.39
CA THR A 24 15.04 -2.14 -20.27
C THR A 24 14.83 -0.70 -19.83
N ASP A 25 13.81 -0.50 -19.02
CA ASP A 25 13.58 0.74 -18.33
C ASP A 25 14.80 0.96 -17.44
N HIS A 26 15.77 1.76 -17.93
CA HIS A 26 16.99 2.09 -17.20
C HIS A 26 16.70 2.93 -15.93
N SER A 27 15.41 3.12 -15.58
CA SER A 27 14.94 3.81 -14.39
C SER A 27 14.71 2.88 -13.18
N GLU A 28 14.84 1.56 -13.33
CA GLU A 28 14.69 0.60 -12.22
C GLU A 28 16.01 -0.14 -11.92
N ALA A 29 16.31 -0.36 -10.63
CA ALA A 29 17.41 -1.24 -10.24
C ALA A 29 17.06 -2.68 -10.70
N ASN A 30 17.95 -3.33 -11.46
CA ASN A 30 17.74 -4.72 -11.85
C ASN A 30 17.95 -5.65 -10.63
N LEU A 31 16.86 -5.93 -9.93
CA LEU A 31 16.83 -6.79 -8.74
C LEU A 31 16.10 -8.10 -8.96
N GLU A 32 15.76 -8.49 -10.21
CA GLU A 32 14.92 -9.66 -10.50
C GLU A 32 15.40 -10.95 -9.82
N ASN A 33 16.72 -11.13 -9.70
CA ASN A 33 17.35 -12.28 -9.03
C ASN A 33 18.16 -11.88 -7.79
N ALA A 34 17.87 -10.73 -7.16
CA ALA A 34 18.60 -10.28 -5.99
C ALA A 34 18.22 -11.11 -4.75
N GLU A 35 19.25 -11.44 -3.94
CA GLU A 35 19.07 -12.03 -2.62
C GLU A 35 18.54 -11.00 -1.61
N PRO A 36 17.81 -11.42 -0.56
CA PRO A 36 17.22 -10.52 0.43
C PRO A 36 18.25 -9.55 1.04
N GLU A 37 19.47 -10.01 1.35
CA GLU A 37 20.52 -9.19 1.97
C GLU A 37 20.98 -8.03 1.08
N LEU A 38 20.96 -8.21 -0.25
CA LEU A 38 21.23 -7.11 -1.17
C LEU A 38 20.08 -6.09 -1.14
N CYS A 39 18.83 -6.57 -1.15
CA CYS A 39 17.65 -5.72 -1.04
C CYS A 39 17.65 -4.91 0.27
N ILE A 40 18.00 -5.52 1.41
CA ILE A 40 18.12 -4.84 2.71
C ILE A 40 19.18 -3.72 2.67
N ARG A 41 20.33 -3.96 2.05
CA ARG A 41 21.37 -2.92 1.89
C ARG A 41 20.91 -1.78 1.00
N LEU A 42 20.18 -2.07 -0.07
CA LEU A 42 19.64 -1.05 -0.98
C LEU A 42 18.51 -0.24 -0.32
N LEU A 43 17.71 -0.83 0.57
CA LEU A 43 16.71 -0.13 1.38
C LEU A 43 17.31 1.00 2.22
N GLN A 44 18.54 0.81 2.70
CA GLN A 44 19.27 1.82 3.48
C GLN A 44 19.77 3.00 2.63
N MET A 45 19.62 2.92 1.30
CA MET A 45 19.91 4.01 0.36
C MET A 45 18.61 4.44 -0.36
N PRO A 46 17.75 5.26 0.27
CA PRO A 46 16.45 5.62 -0.29
C PRO A 46 16.58 6.33 -1.63
N SER A 47 16.08 5.68 -2.68
CA SER A 47 15.93 6.28 -4.01
C SER A 47 14.74 5.64 -4.72
N VAL A 48 14.14 6.37 -5.67
CA VAL A 48 13.01 5.84 -6.46
C VAL A 48 13.43 4.57 -7.19
N VAL A 49 14.66 4.53 -7.72
CA VAL A 49 15.25 3.40 -8.47
C VAL A 49 15.40 2.16 -7.59
N ASN A 50 15.86 2.32 -6.34
CA ASN A 50 16.03 1.20 -5.42
C ASN A 50 14.67 0.65 -4.97
N TYR A 51 13.70 1.52 -4.65
CA TYR A 51 12.37 1.07 -4.27
C TYR A 51 11.57 0.48 -5.43
N SER A 52 11.70 0.99 -6.66
CA SER A 52 11.02 0.40 -7.81
C SER A 52 11.54 -1.00 -8.12
N GLY A 53 12.87 -1.16 -8.14
CA GLY A 53 13.50 -2.48 -8.28
C GLY A 53 13.10 -3.43 -7.15
N LEU A 54 13.07 -2.95 -5.91
CA LEU A 54 12.67 -3.76 -4.76
C LEU A 54 11.21 -4.18 -4.85
N LYS A 55 10.31 -3.25 -5.18
CA LYS A 55 8.88 -3.55 -5.38
C LYS A 55 8.71 -4.70 -6.37
N LYS A 56 9.36 -4.62 -7.53
CA LYS A 56 9.31 -5.68 -8.54
C LYS A 56 9.86 -7.01 -8.01
N ARG A 57 10.94 -6.98 -7.22
CA ARG A 57 11.51 -8.17 -6.60
C ARG A 57 10.59 -8.79 -5.53
N LEU A 58 9.86 -7.97 -4.78
CA LEU A 58 8.85 -8.41 -3.80
C LEU A 58 7.60 -9.00 -4.47
N GLU A 59 7.13 -8.41 -5.57
CA GLU A 59 5.97 -8.91 -6.30
C GLU A 59 6.21 -10.27 -6.96
N ASN A 60 7.47 -10.59 -7.28
CA ASN A 60 7.87 -11.84 -7.95
C ASN A 60 8.60 -12.82 -7.03
N SER A 61 8.66 -12.56 -5.72
CA SER A 61 9.31 -13.46 -4.76
C SER A 61 8.47 -14.69 -4.45
N ASP A 62 9.12 -15.83 -4.22
CA ASP A 62 8.48 -16.98 -3.57
C ASP A 62 8.38 -16.80 -2.04
N ASP A 63 7.67 -17.72 -1.39
CA ASP A 63 7.45 -17.72 0.05
C ASP A 63 8.76 -17.79 0.85
N ALA A 64 9.74 -18.55 0.38
CA ALA A 64 11.01 -18.73 1.09
C ALA A 64 11.81 -17.43 1.12
N TRP A 65 11.88 -16.74 -0.02
CA TRP A 65 12.53 -15.44 -0.12
C TRP A 65 11.80 -14.39 0.71
N MET A 66 10.46 -14.37 0.68
CA MET A 66 9.67 -13.41 1.48
C MET A 66 9.92 -13.61 2.98
N VAL A 67 9.95 -14.85 3.47
CA VAL A 67 10.26 -15.15 4.87
C VAL A 67 11.66 -14.64 5.24
N GLN A 68 12.69 -14.89 4.43
CA GLN A 68 14.05 -14.39 4.69
C GLN A 68 14.11 -12.86 4.71
N PHE A 69 13.41 -12.19 3.77
CA PHE A 69 13.33 -10.73 3.76
C PHE A 69 12.72 -10.17 5.05
N LEU A 70 11.67 -10.82 5.57
CA LEU A 70 11.02 -10.44 6.83
C LEU A 70 11.92 -10.72 8.05
N GLU A 71 12.58 -11.88 8.09
CA GLU A 71 13.54 -12.24 9.15
C GLU A 71 14.75 -11.29 9.22
N LEU A 72 15.14 -10.72 8.07
CA LEU A 72 16.18 -9.70 7.97
C LEU A 72 15.66 -8.27 8.20
N CYS A 73 14.51 -8.11 8.86
CA CYS A 73 13.90 -6.82 9.21
C CYS A 73 13.56 -5.92 8.00
N GLY A 74 13.32 -6.51 6.82
CA GLY A 74 13.03 -5.73 5.61
C GLY A 74 11.76 -4.89 5.72
N LEU A 75 10.73 -5.41 6.38
CA LEU A 75 9.49 -4.67 6.63
C LEU A 75 9.69 -3.53 7.64
N ASP A 76 10.48 -3.73 8.70
CA ASP A 76 10.81 -2.66 9.66
C ASP A 76 11.49 -1.49 8.95
N LEU A 77 12.49 -1.77 8.11
CA LEU A 77 13.22 -0.75 7.36
C LEU A 77 12.32 0.01 6.40
N LEU A 78 11.39 -0.68 5.73
CA LEU A 78 10.40 -0.05 4.86
C LEU A 78 9.48 0.90 5.62
N LEU A 79 8.94 0.47 6.76
CA LEU A 79 8.03 1.28 7.57
C LEU A 79 8.75 2.45 8.24
N GLU A 80 9.98 2.25 8.71
CA GLU A 80 10.81 3.34 9.26
C GLU A 80 11.18 4.35 8.17
N ALA A 81 11.50 3.87 6.96
CA ALA A 81 11.73 4.78 5.84
C ALA A 81 10.46 5.57 5.48
N LEU A 82 9.29 4.93 5.47
CA LEU A 82 8.02 5.59 5.20
C LEU A 82 7.68 6.64 6.26
N ASP A 83 7.90 6.35 7.54
CA ASP A 83 7.71 7.30 8.64
C ASP A 83 8.62 8.53 8.49
N ARG A 84 9.93 8.32 8.30
CA ARG A 84 10.89 9.40 8.05
C ARG A 84 10.52 10.26 6.84
N LEU A 85 10.01 9.65 5.78
CA LEU A 85 9.59 10.37 4.59
C LEU A 85 8.29 11.16 4.83
N SER A 86 7.35 10.61 5.61
CA SER A 86 6.06 11.24 5.91
C SER A 86 6.20 12.48 6.79
N GLY A 87 7.11 12.46 7.77
CA GLY A 87 7.34 13.59 8.69
C GLY A 87 8.07 14.80 8.09
N ARG A 88 8.75 14.65 6.95
CA ARG A 88 9.52 15.75 6.32
C ARG A 88 8.68 16.67 5.42
N GLY A 89 7.43 16.31 5.16
CA GLY A 89 6.60 16.95 4.13
C GLY A 89 7.10 16.66 2.71
N VAL A 90 6.34 17.09 1.71
CA VAL A 90 6.66 16.88 0.29
C VAL A 90 7.12 18.19 -0.32
N ALA A 91 8.44 18.43 -0.33
CA ALA A 91 9.02 19.65 -0.88
C ALA A 91 9.25 19.58 -2.40
N ARG A 92 9.52 18.38 -2.92
CA ARG A 92 9.79 18.13 -4.33
C ARG A 92 8.95 16.96 -4.86
N ILE A 93 8.73 16.94 -6.17
CA ILE A 93 8.08 15.83 -6.87
C ILE A 93 8.83 14.52 -6.62
N SER A 94 10.17 14.57 -6.57
CA SER A 94 11.01 13.41 -6.23
C SER A 94 10.67 12.81 -4.86
N ASP A 95 10.32 13.64 -3.88
CA ASP A 95 10.00 13.20 -2.53
C ASP A 95 8.62 12.53 -2.50
N ALA A 96 7.67 13.09 -3.26
CA ALA A 96 6.34 12.51 -3.45
C ALA A 96 6.42 11.12 -4.10
N LEU A 97 7.23 11.01 -5.16
CA LEU A 97 7.49 9.75 -5.86
C LEU A 97 8.19 8.75 -4.95
N LEU A 98 9.21 9.17 -4.20
CA LEU A 98 9.93 8.31 -3.28
C LEU A 98 9.01 7.74 -2.19
N GLN A 99 8.16 8.57 -1.58
CA GLN A 99 7.14 8.10 -0.64
C GLN A 99 6.18 7.09 -1.28
N LEU A 100 5.66 7.39 -2.47
CA LEU A 100 4.72 6.52 -3.17
C LEU A 100 5.35 5.16 -3.52
N THR A 101 6.58 5.15 -4.00
CA THR A 101 7.28 3.90 -4.32
C THR A 101 7.62 3.10 -3.04
N CYS A 102 7.91 3.78 -1.93
CA CYS A 102 8.13 3.13 -0.63
C CYS A 102 6.87 2.40 -0.14
N ILE A 103 5.70 3.05 -0.12
CA ILE A 103 4.44 2.40 0.30
C ILE A 103 4.04 1.28 -0.67
N ASN A 104 4.37 1.38 -1.96
CA ASN A 104 4.15 0.30 -2.91
C ASN A 104 4.98 -0.95 -2.58
N CYS A 105 6.17 -0.81 -2.00
CA CYS A 105 6.93 -1.97 -1.49
C CYS A 105 6.22 -2.64 -0.31
N VAL A 106 5.67 -1.85 0.63
CA VAL A 106 4.87 -2.38 1.75
C VAL A 106 3.63 -3.10 1.23
N ARG A 107 2.96 -2.55 0.22
CA ARG A 107 1.85 -3.23 -0.47
C ARG A 107 2.30 -4.56 -1.07
N ALA A 108 3.43 -4.60 -1.75
CA ALA A 108 3.95 -5.83 -2.34
C ALA A 108 4.18 -6.92 -1.27
N VAL A 109 4.70 -6.55 -0.09
CA VAL A 109 4.79 -7.46 1.07
C VAL A 109 3.40 -7.93 1.49
N MET A 110 2.45 -7.02 1.73
CA MET A 110 1.09 -7.37 2.18
C MET A 110 0.28 -8.20 1.18
N ASN A 111 0.61 -8.14 -0.11
CA ASN A 111 -0.02 -8.96 -1.15
C ASN A 111 0.52 -10.41 -1.15
N SER A 112 1.65 -10.69 -0.50
CA SER A 112 2.13 -12.04 -0.26
C SER A 112 1.43 -12.66 0.95
N HIS A 113 1.07 -13.94 0.83
CA HIS A 113 0.50 -14.71 1.95
C HIS A 113 1.40 -14.65 3.19
N LYS A 114 2.71 -14.85 3.02
CA LYS A 114 3.67 -14.79 4.12
C LYS A 114 3.81 -13.39 4.71
N GLY A 115 3.74 -12.35 3.87
CA GLY A 115 3.82 -10.97 4.33
C GLY A 115 2.62 -10.55 5.17
N ILE A 116 1.40 -10.85 4.74
CA ILE A 116 0.20 -10.50 5.52
C ILE A 116 0.07 -11.35 6.79
N GLU A 117 0.40 -12.66 6.76
CA GLU A 117 0.46 -13.49 7.97
C GLU A 117 1.42 -12.91 9.00
N TYR A 118 2.60 -12.48 8.55
CA TYR A 118 3.62 -11.89 9.41
C TYR A 118 3.14 -10.57 10.03
N ILE A 119 2.46 -9.71 9.27
CA ILE A 119 1.91 -8.44 9.78
C ILE A 119 0.79 -8.69 10.79
N VAL A 120 -0.14 -9.60 10.50
CA VAL A 120 -1.25 -9.93 11.41
C VAL A 120 -0.75 -10.58 12.71
N SER A 121 0.37 -11.29 12.65
CA SER A 121 0.99 -11.89 13.84
C SER A 121 1.75 -10.87 14.72
N ASN A 122 1.89 -9.61 14.27
CA ASN A 122 2.74 -8.61 14.92
C ASN A 122 2.06 -7.24 14.98
N GLU A 123 1.39 -6.96 16.10
CA GLU A 123 0.50 -5.79 16.25
C GLU A 123 1.16 -4.43 15.95
N GLY A 124 2.47 -4.32 16.19
CA GLY A 124 3.22 -3.07 16.03
C GLY A 124 3.29 -2.57 14.58
N TYR A 125 3.22 -3.45 13.57
CA TYR A 125 3.39 -3.04 12.18
C TYR A 125 2.20 -2.27 11.63
N VAL A 126 0.97 -2.65 12.01
CA VAL A 126 -0.23 -1.94 11.55
C VAL A 126 -0.27 -0.52 12.13
N ARG A 127 0.12 -0.35 13.41
CA ARG A 127 0.28 0.99 14.00
C ARG A 127 1.33 1.84 13.28
N LYS A 128 2.51 1.28 12.98
CA LYS A 128 3.58 1.95 12.20
C LYS A 128 3.08 2.34 10.80
N LEU A 129 2.35 1.47 10.11
CA LEU A 129 1.78 1.76 8.80
C LEU A 129 0.85 2.99 8.85
N PHE A 130 0.06 3.14 9.92
CA PHE A 130 -0.88 4.26 10.06
C PHE A 130 -0.19 5.59 10.36
N GLN A 131 1.05 5.59 10.87
CA GLN A 131 1.84 6.82 11.01
C GLN A 131 2.10 7.48 9.64
N ALA A 132 2.11 6.69 8.56
CA ALA A 132 2.26 7.21 7.21
C ALA A 132 1.10 8.11 6.75
N LEU A 133 -0.02 8.15 7.48
CA LEU A 133 -1.12 9.11 7.24
C LEU A 133 -0.72 10.57 7.51
N ASP A 134 0.43 10.81 8.14
CA ASP A 134 0.96 12.15 8.43
C ASP A 134 1.48 12.89 7.20
N THR A 135 1.74 12.17 6.11
CA THR A 135 2.15 12.80 4.85
C THR A 135 1.06 13.70 4.28
N THR A 136 1.43 14.70 3.50
CA THR A 136 0.49 15.47 2.67
C THR A 136 0.19 14.78 1.33
N ASN A 137 0.89 13.69 1.01
CA ASN A 137 0.71 12.95 -0.23
C ASN A 137 -0.56 12.08 -0.20
N VAL A 138 -1.63 12.58 -0.83
CA VAL A 138 -2.93 11.88 -0.93
C VAL A 138 -2.79 10.48 -1.54
N MET A 139 -1.87 10.25 -2.47
CA MET A 139 -1.68 8.93 -3.07
C MET A 139 -1.16 7.91 -2.05
N VAL A 140 -0.29 8.34 -1.12
CA VAL A 140 0.20 7.48 -0.03
C VAL A 140 -0.92 7.20 0.96
N LYS A 141 -1.70 8.21 1.36
CA LYS A 141 -2.86 7.99 2.24
C LYS A 141 -3.88 7.02 1.63
N LYS A 142 -4.18 7.17 0.34
CA LYS A 142 -5.02 6.23 -0.41
C LYS A 142 -4.50 4.80 -0.29
N GLN A 143 -3.18 4.61 -0.45
CA GLN A 143 -2.55 3.30 -0.33
C GLN A 143 -2.70 2.73 1.09
N VAL A 144 -2.48 3.54 2.13
CA VAL A 144 -2.67 3.12 3.54
C VAL A 144 -4.10 2.69 3.80
N PHE A 145 -5.11 3.44 3.33
CA PHE A 145 -6.52 3.06 3.52
C PHE A 145 -6.94 1.81 2.73
N GLU A 146 -6.35 1.56 1.56
CA GLU A 146 -6.57 0.29 0.85
C GLU A 146 -5.98 -0.90 1.61
N LEU A 147 -4.79 -0.74 2.20
CA LEU A 147 -4.17 -1.78 3.03
C LEU A 147 -4.95 -2.01 4.34
N LEU A 148 -5.50 -0.95 4.95
CA LEU A 148 -6.44 -1.06 6.06
C LEU A 148 -7.65 -1.91 5.66
N ALA A 149 -8.29 -1.58 4.54
CA ALA A 149 -9.46 -2.32 4.06
C ALA A 149 -9.12 -3.80 3.82
N ALA A 150 -7.95 -4.08 3.23
CA ALA A 150 -7.47 -5.43 3.01
C ALA A 150 -7.28 -6.21 4.34
N LEU A 151 -6.69 -5.59 5.37
CA LEU A 151 -6.56 -6.20 6.70
C LEU A 151 -7.91 -6.52 7.33
N CYS A 152 -8.88 -5.61 7.23
CA CYS A 152 -10.24 -5.82 7.72
C CYS A 152 -10.96 -6.99 7.04
N ILE A 153 -10.65 -7.24 5.76
CA ILE A 153 -11.28 -8.31 4.96
C ILE A 153 -10.55 -9.65 5.15
N TYR A 154 -9.22 -9.60 5.36
CA TYR A 154 -8.37 -10.79 5.41
C TYR A 154 -8.71 -11.72 6.58
N SER A 155 -8.84 -11.19 7.79
CA SER A 155 -9.14 -11.99 8.99
C SER A 155 -9.74 -11.16 10.12
N SER A 156 -10.31 -11.83 11.12
CA SER A 156 -10.82 -11.18 12.34
C SER A 156 -9.70 -10.47 13.12
N ASP A 157 -8.50 -11.07 13.15
CA ASP A 157 -7.32 -10.48 13.77
C ASP A 157 -6.82 -9.26 13.00
N GLY A 158 -6.78 -9.33 11.67
CA GLY A 158 -6.47 -8.18 10.82
C GLY A 158 -7.45 -7.02 11.01
N HIS A 159 -8.74 -7.33 11.15
CA HIS A 159 -9.77 -6.34 11.51
C HIS A 159 -9.54 -5.72 12.90
N ALA A 160 -9.23 -6.53 13.91
CA ALA A 160 -8.94 -6.06 15.25
C ALA A 160 -7.72 -5.13 15.27
N LEU A 161 -6.65 -5.49 14.55
CA LEU A 161 -5.46 -4.67 14.40
C LEU A 161 -5.71 -3.36 13.68
N ALA A 162 -6.56 -3.35 12.66
CA ALA A 162 -6.94 -2.12 11.97
C ALA A 162 -7.70 -1.15 12.91
N LEU A 163 -8.61 -1.67 13.74
CA LEU A 163 -9.29 -0.86 14.76
C LEU A 163 -8.31 -0.36 15.83
N ASP A 164 -7.43 -1.23 16.32
CA ASP A 164 -6.40 -0.87 17.29
C ASP A 164 -5.46 0.23 16.74
N ALA A 165 -5.06 0.15 15.48
CA ALA A 165 -4.25 1.18 14.84
C ALA A 165 -4.98 2.52 14.73
N LEU A 166 -6.30 2.53 14.46
CA LEU A 166 -7.12 3.75 14.46
C LEU A 166 -7.24 4.35 15.88
N ASP A 167 -7.44 3.51 16.90
CA ASP A 167 -7.49 3.94 18.30
C ASP A 167 -6.12 4.49 18.79
N HIS A 168 -5.03 3.85 18.36
CA HIS A 168 -3.68 4.34 18.60
C HIS A 168 -3.43 5.69 17.91
N TYR A 169 -3.78 5.79 16.61
CA TYR A 169 -3.60 7.02 15.84
C TYR A 169 -4.40 8.18 16.43
N LYS A 170 -5.65 7.93 16.87
CA LYS A 170 -6.44 8.89 17.64
C LYS A 170 -5.68 9.42 18.84
N SER A 171 -5.11 8.53 19.64
CA SER A 171 -4.38 8.90 20.86
C SER A 171 -3.13 9.74 20.54
N VAL A 172 -2.35 9.33 19.53
CA VAL A 172 -1.15 10.06 19.08
C VAL A 172 -1.49 11.44 18.50
N LYS A 173 -2.60 11.56 17.77
CA LYS A 173 -3.06 12.81 17.17
C LYS A 173 -3.99 13.64 18.04
N ASN A 174 -4.20 13.21 19.28
CA ASN A 174 -5.11 13.85 20.22
C ASN A 174 -6.52 14.11 19.61
N GLN A 175 -7.01 13.15 18.83
CA GLN A 175 -8.34 13.19 18.24
C GLN A 175 -9.38 12.73 19.25
N GLN A 176 -10.59 13.26 19.14
CA GLN A 176 -11.70 12.88 20.02
C GLN A 176 -12.19 11.45 19.72
N TYR A 177 -12.23 11.06 18.45
CA TYR A 177 -12.80 9.79 18.00
C TYR A 177 -11.84 9.05 17.08
N ARG A 178 -11.87 7.72 17.13
CA ARG A 178 -10.96 6.85 16.38
C ARG A 178 -11.14 6.92 14.86
N PHE A 179 -12.36 7.24 14.43
CA PHE A 179 -12.68 7.40 13.02
C PHE A 179 -12.56 8.84 12.52
N SER A 180 -12.14 9.79 13.37
CA SER A 180 -11.97 11.19 12.97
C SER A 180 -11.00 11.34 11.80
N VAL A 181 -9.92 10.55 11.74
CA VAL A 181 -8.99 10.59 10.60
C VAL A 181 -9.66 10.29 9.26
N ILE A 182 -10.48 9.24 9.19
CA ILE A 182 -11.19 8.86 7.95
C ILE A 182 -12.19 9.95 7.55
N MET A 183 -12.95 10.46 8.53
CA MET A 183 -14.00 11.45 8.29
C MET A 183 -13.45 12.81 7.89
N ASN A 184 -12.32 13.21 8.47
CA ASN A 184 -11.61 14.42 8.10
C ASN A 184 -11.06 14.33 6.67
N GLU A 185 -10.44 13.20 6.30
CA GLU A 185 -9.96 13.00 4.93
C GLU A 185 -11.12 13.00 3.92
N LEU A 186 -12.23 12.32 4.24
CA LEU A 186 -13.39 12.22 3.35
C LEU A 186 -14.09 13.57 3.15
N SER A 187 -14.14 14.42 4.19
CA SER A 187 -14.78 15.73 4.14
C SER A 187 -13.97 16.78 3.38
N ASN A 188 -12.64 16.62 3.33
CA ASN A 188 -11.72 17.65 2.82
C ASN A 188 -11.11 17.34 1.45
N THR A 189 -11.43 16.18 0.86
CA THR A 189 -10.95 15.79 -0.47
C THR A 189 -12.00 16.12 -1.53
N ASP A 190 -11.56 16.47 -2.75
CA ASP A 190 -12.34 16.49 -3.99
C ASP A 190 -11.94 15.36 -4.95
N ASN A 191 -10.88 14.60 -4.61
CA ASN A 191 -10.38 13.48 -5.37
C ASN A 191 -11.32 12.27 -5.27
N VAL A 192 -12.14 12.06 -6.31
CA VAL A 192 -13.13 10.98 -6.36
C VAL A 192 -12.53 9.58 -6.15
N PRO A 193 -11.42 9.17 -6.82
CA PRO A 193 -10.77 7.90 -6.52
C PRO A 193 -10.40 7.71 -5.04
N TYR A 194 -9.98 8.77 -4.36
CA TYR A 194 -9.64 8.71 -2.94
C TYR A 194 -10.90 8.61 -2.06
N MET A 195 -11.98 9.34 -2.39
CA MET A 195 -13.27 9.18 -1.71
C MET A 195 -13.79 7.74 -1.77
N VAL A 196 -13.69 7.11 -2.94
CA VAL A 196 -14.08 5.70 -3.12
C VAL A 196 -13.28 4.81 -2.18
N THR A 197 -11.95 4.99 -2.12
CA THR A 197 -11.09 4.24 -1.18
C THR A 197 -11.52 4.45 0.28
N LEU A 198 -11.81 5.68 0.69
CA LEU A 198 -12.23 5.99 2.07
C LEU A 198 -13.58 5.33 2.41
N LEU A 199 -14.56 5.40 1.50
CA LEU A 199 -15.84 4.72 1.67
C LEU A 199 -15.69 3.19 1.68
N SER A 200 -14.80 2.64 0.86
CA SER A 200 -14.44 1.21 0.91
C SER A 200 -13.82 0.82 2.24
N ALA A 201 -12.95 1.65 2.82
CA ALA A 201 -12.38 1.43 4.14
C ALA A 201 -13.45 1.46 5.24
N ILE A 202 -14.37 2.43 5.21
CA ILE A 202 -15.53 2.48 6.13
C ILE A 202 -16.34 1.19 6.03
N ASN A 203 -16.65 0.75 4.80
CA ASN A 203 -17.39 -0.49 4.57
C ASN A 203 -16.64 -1.70 5.11
N ALA A 204 -15.33 -1.82 4.87
CA ALA A 204 -14.52 -2.92 5.39
C ALA A 204 -14.48 -2.93 6.94
N ILE A 205 -14.37 -1.77 7.59
CA ILE A 205 -14.41 -1.65 9.04
C ILE A 205 -15.77 -2.08 9.60
N ILE A 206 -16.89 -1.63 9.00
CA ILE A 206 -18.23 -1.99 9.47
C ILE A 206 -18.52 -3.46 9.20
N LEU A 207 -18.19 -3.98 8.02
CA LEU A 207 -18.57 -5.33 7.60
C LEU A 207 -17.61 -6.42 8.12
N GLY A 208 -16.41 -6.06 8.57
CA GLY A 208 -15.44 -7.01 9.12
C GLY A 208 -15.82 -7.61 10.49
N LYS A 209 -16.92 -7.17 11.12
CA LYS A 209 -17.50 -7.83 12.30
C LYS A 209 -18.72 -8.67 11.89
N GLU A 210 -18.77 -9.92 12.33
CA GLU A 210 -19.91 -10.80 12.04
C GLU A 210 -21.17 -10.37 12.83
N GLU A 211 -20.99 -10.03 14.11
CA GLU A 211 -22.08 -9.71 15.02
C GLU A 211 -22.80 -8.41 14.62
N LEU A 212 -24.10 -8.51 14.35
CA LEU A 212 -24.93 -7.38 13.92
C LEU A 212 -24.90 -6.21 14.92
N ARG A 213 -24.87 -6.50 16.22
CA ARG A 213 -24.85 -5.48 17.28
C ARG A 213 -23.58 -4.64 17.20
N THR A 214 -22.43 -5.29 17.13
CA THR A 214 -21.12 -4.62 17.00
C THR A 214 -21.06 -3.82 15.70
N ARG A 215 -21.54 -4.37 14.57
CA ARG A 215 -21.64 -3.61 13.31
C ARG A 215 -22.49 -2.35 13.43
N THR A 216 -23.61 -2.46 14.13
CA THR A 216 -24.52 -1.32 14.36
C THR A 216 -23.85 -0.26 15.23
N GLN A 217 -23.08 -0.66 16.26
CA GLN A 217 -22.32 0.28 17.09
C GLN A 217 -21.27 1.04 16.28
N ILE A 218 -20.43 0.33 15.51
CA ILE A 218 -19.42 0.95 14.64
C ILE A 218 -20.06 1.91 13.63
N ARG A 219 -21.16 1.49 12.99
CA ARG A 219 -21.91 2.37 12.07
C ARG A 219 -22.40 3.63 12.78
N ASN A 220 -22.93 3.50 14.00
CA ASN A 220 -23.41 4.64 14.77
C ASN A 220 -22.27 5.58 15.18
N GLU A 221 -21.04 5.10 15.40
CA GLU A 221 -19.87 5.96 15.60
C GLU A 221 -19.60 6.82 14.35
N PHE A 222 -19.66 6.26 13.15
CA PHE A 222 -19.53 7.03 11.90
C PHE A 222 -20.69 8.01 11.68
N ILE A 223 -21.92 7.60 11.96
CA ILE A 223 -23.10 8.49 11.90
C ILE A 223 -22.93 9.67 12.86
N GLY A 224 -22.43 9.41 14.08
CA GLY A 224 -22.11 10.46 15.06
C GLY A 224 -21.03 11.43 14.59
N LEU A 225 -20.21 11.03 13.61
CA LEU A 225 -19.24 11.88 12.91
C LEU A 225 -19.77 12.45 11.59
N GLN A 226 -21.10 12.57 11.46
CA GLN A 226 -21.78 13.21 10.31
C GLN A 226 -21.58 12.51 8.97
N LEU A 227 -21.35 11.18 8.97
CA LEU A 227 -21.22 10.43 7.72
C LEU A 227 -22.44 10.58 6.80
N LEU A 228 -23.65 10.63 7.35
CA LEU A 228 -24.88 10.77 6.55
C LEU A 228 -24.91 12.09 5.78
N ASP A 229 -24.50 13.19 6.41
CA ASP A 229 -24.46 14.52 5.78
C ASP A 229 -23.46 14.58 4.61
N ILE A 230 -22.35 13.83 4.71
CA ILE A 230 -21.38 13.71 3.62
C ILE A 230 -21.96 12.85 2.49
N LEU A 231 -22.58 11.71 2.81
CA LEU A 231 -23.16 10.81 1.81
C LEU A 231 -24.26 11.50 1.00
N ASP A 232 -25.07 12.35 1.63
CA ASP A 232 -26.10 13.11 0.93
C ASP A 232 -25.53 14.13 -0.06
N LYS A 233 -24.31 14.64 0.16
CA LYS A 233 -23.60 15.51 -0.80
C LYS A 233 -22.98 14.76 -1.98
N LEU A 234 -22.81 13.43 -1.85
CA LEU A 234 -22.22 12.56 -2.88
C LEU A 234 -23.27 11.91 -3.80
N ARG A 235 -24.56 12.04 -3.48
CA ARG A 235 -25.69 11.57 -4.29
C ARG A 235 -25.96 12.51 -5.45
#